data_AF-A0A946IPI4-F1
#
_entry.id   AF-A0A946IPI4-F1
#
_cell.length_a   1.000
_cell.length_b   1.000
_cell.length_c   1.000
_cell.angle_alpha   90.00
_cell.angle_beta   90.00
_cell.angle_gamma   90.00
#
_symmetry.space_group_name_H-M   'P 1'
#
loop_
_entity.id
_entity.type
_entity.pdbx_description
1 polymer ?
#
loop_
_entity_poly.entity_id
_entity_poly.type
_entity_poly.pdbx_seq_one_letter_code
_entity_poly.pdbx_strand_id
1 'polypeptide(L)' 'KARNGEIKDFTGISSPFEVPENPEIEINTSELSIDESVQKVLDYILPIIKNK' A
#
# COMPACT_ATOMS: atom_id res chain seq x y z
N LYS A 1 18.85 3.30 -13.55
CA LYS A 1 18.65 1.87 -13.18
C LYS A 1 17.33 1.32 -13.69
N ALA A 2 16.21 1.36 -12.96
CA ALA A 2 14.95 0.74 -13.40
C ALA A 2 14.39 1.30 -14.73
N ARG A 3 14.22 2.62 -14.83
CA ARG A 3 13.79 3.30 -16.07
C ARG A 3 14.80 3.22 -17.21
N ASN A 4 16.07 2.96 -16.89
CA ASN A 4 17.12 2.81 -17.90
C ASN A 4 17.23 1.35 -18.40
N GLY A 5 16.33 0.45 -17.97
CA GLY A 5 16.32 -0.96 -18.38
C GLY A 5 17.39 -1.84 -17.69
N GLU A 6 18.11 -1.31 -16.70
CA GLU A 6 19.14 -2.06 -15.98
C GLU A 6 18.56 -3.08 -14.99
N ILE A 7 17.28 -2.89 -14.59
CA ILE A 7 16.56 -3.81 -13.72
C ILE A 7 15.43 -4.42 -14.54
N LYS A 8 15.54 -5.72 -14.81
CA LYS A 8 14.48 -6.49 -15.48
C LYS A 8 13.28 -6.63 -14.55
N ASP A 9 12.10 -6.68 -15.16
CA ASP A 9 10.83 -7.00 -14.49
C ASP A 9 10.48 -6.05 -13.33
N PHE A 10 10.84 -4.77 -13.45
CA PHE A 10 10.52 -3.78 -12.44
C PHE A 10 9.03 -3.41 -12.49
N THR A 11 8.30 -3.71 -11.41
CA THR A 11 6.88 -3.41 -11.26
C THR A 11 6.60 -1.91 -11.36
N GLY A 12 5.58 -1.55 -12.15
CA GLY A 12 5.24 -0.15 -12.45
C GLY A 12 6.10 0.48 -13.56
N ILE A 13 7.00 -0.29 -14.19
CA ILE A 13 7.74 0.12 -15.39
C ILE A 13 7.60 -0.94 -16.49
N SER A 14 8.21 -2.12 -16.28
CA SER A 14 8.22 -3.21 -17.27
C SER A 14 7.33 -4.38 -16.87
N SER A 15 6.98 -4.48 -15.58
CA SER A 15 6.02 -5.46 -15.06
C SER A 15 4.75 -4.76 -14.54
N PRO A 16 3.57 -5.37 -14.72
CA PRO A 16 2.32 -4.83 -14.20
C PRO A 16 2.27 -4.92 -12.67
N PHE A 17 1.50 -4.03 -12.06
CA PHE A 17 1.05 -4.16 -10.68
C PHE A 17 -0.42 -4.59 -10.69
N GLU A 18 -0.73 -5.68 -9.99
CA GLU A 18 -2.11 -6.16 -9.85
C GLU A 18 -2.70 -5.56 -8.56
N VAL A 19 -3.57 -4.57 -8.75
CA VAL A 19 -4.27 -3.93 -7.63
C VAL A 19 -5.20 -4.96 -6.96
N PRO A 20 -5.23 -5.04 -5.61
CA PRO A 20 -6.16 -5.93 -4.92
C PRO A 20 -7.62 -5.59 -5.26
N GLU A 21 -8.42 -6.60 -5.62
CA GLU A 21 -9.84 -6.38 -5.94
C GLU A 21 -10.69 -6.10 -4.69
N ASN A 22 -10.34 -6.71 -3.56
CA ASN A 22 -11.10 -6.60 -2.31
C ASN A 22 -10.14 -6.39 -1.12
N PRO A 23 -9.50 -5.22 -0.98
CA PRO A 23 -8.67 -4.94 0.17
C PRO A 23 -9.53 -4.70 1.42
N GLU A 24 -9.14 -5.28 2.55
CA GLU A 24 -9.73 -4.98 3.85
C GLU A 24 -9.61 -3.49 4.24
N ILE A 25 -8.54 -2.84 3.80
CA ILE A 25 -8.26 -1.42 3.99
C ILE A 25 -7.34 -0.88 2.88
N GLU A 26 -7.61 0.35 2.42
CA GLU A 26 -6.77 1.09 1.47
C GLU A 26 -6.18 2.37 2.09
N ILE A 27 -4.88 2.59 1.89
CA ILE A 27 -4.14 3.77 2.35
C ILE A 27 -3.56 4.51 1.14
N ASN A 28 -4.20 5.60 0.73
CA ASN A 28 -3.68 6.46 -0.34
C ASN A 28 -2.60 7.40 0.21
N THR A 29 -1.34 6.99 0.11
CA THR A 29 -0.19 7.75 0.60
C THR A 29 0.12 9.01 -0.21
N SER A 30 -0.59 9.26 -1.32
CA SER A 30 -0.45 10.51 -2.08
C SER A 30 -1.30 11.64 -1.47
N GLU A 31 -2.33 11.28 -0.71
CA GLU A 31 -3.29 12.22 -0.10
C GLU A 31 -3.10 12.36 1.41
N LEU A 32 -2.46 11.38 2.04
CA LEU A 32 -2.26 11.33 3.48
C LEU A 32 -0.81 11.59 3.85
N SER A 33 -0.59 12.32 4.94
CA SER A 33 0.68 12.33 5.64
C SER A 33 0.99 10.95 6.24
N ILE A 34 2.23 10.77 6.70
CA ILE A 34 2.65 9.53 7.36
C ILE A 34 1.82 9.30 8.63
N ASP A 35 1.65 10.33 9.46
CA ASP A 35 0.92 10.21 10.73
C ASP A 35 -0.56 9.86 10.49
N GLU A 36 -1.20 10.48 9.50
CA GLU A 36 -2.57 10.14 9.10
C GLU A 36 -2.69 8.71 8.55
N SER A 37 -1.71 8.28 7.76
CA SER A 37 -1.65 6.91 7.22
C SER A 37 -1.55 5.88 8.35
N VAL A 38 -0.66 6.12 9.32
CA VAL A 38 -0.49 5.24 10.48
C VAL A 38 -1.75 5.21 11.34
N GLN A 39 -2.35 6.38 11.62
CA GLN A 39 -3.57 6.45 12.41
C GLN A 39 -4.70 5.66 11.75
N LYS A 40 -4.87 5.80 10.42
CA LYS A 40 -5.89 5.07 9.66
C LYS A 40 -5.72 3.55 9.74
N VAL A 41 -4.48 3.05 9.73
CA VAL A 41 -4.19 1.61 9.93
C VAL A 41 -4.54 1.16 11.35
N LEU A 42 -4.15 1.94 12.37
CA LEU A 42 -4.41 1.61 13.77
C LEU A 42 -5.91 1.58 14.09
N ASP A 43 -6.67 2.55 13.58
CA ASP A 43 -8.12 2.63 13.77
C ASP A 43 -8.84 1.39 13.23
N TYR A 44 -8.33 0.80 12.14
CA TYR A 44 -8.87 -0.43 11.57
C TYR A 44 -8.44 -1.68 12.34
N ILE A 45 -7.15 -1.80 12.70
CA ILE A 45 -6.60 -3.02 13.28
C ILE A 45 -6.92 -3.16 14.78
N LEU A 46 -6.90 -2.06 15.55
CA LEU A 46 -7.06 -2.12 17.01
C LEU A 46 -8.39 -2.76 17.47
N PRO A 47 -9.56 -2.44 16.88
CA PRO A 47 -10.82 -3.10 17.24
C PRO A 47 -10.82 -4.60 16.95
N ILE A 48 -10.15 -5.02 15.87
CA ILE A 48 -10.09 -6.44 15.45
C ILE A 48 -9.29 -7.27 16.45
N ILE A 49 -8.18 -6.72 16.96
CA ILE A 49 -7.31 -7.44 17.90
C ILE A 49 -7.75 -7.34 19.36
N LYS A 50 -8.48 -6.28 19.75
CA LYS A 50 -8.99 -6.10 21.12
C LYS A 50 -10.25 -6.89 21.43
N ASN A 51 -11.02 -7.23 20.38
CA ASN A 51 -12.25 -8.03 20.51
C ASN A 51 -12.00 -9.54 20.31
N LYS A 52 -10.74 -9.97 20.30
CA LYS A 52 -10.31 -11.37 20.42
C LYS A 52 -9.89 -11.66 21.85
#